data_AF-A0A0G0QSQ0-F1
#
_entry.id   AF-A0A0G0QSQ0-F1
#
_cell.length_a   1.000
_cell.length_b   1.000
_cell.length_c   1.000
_cell.angle_alpha   90.00
_cell.angle_beta   90.00
_cell.angle_gamma   90.00
#
_symmetry.space_group_name_H-M   'P 1'
#
loop_
_entity.id
_entity.type
_entity.pdbx_description
1 polymer ?
#
loop_
_entity_poly.entity_id
_entity_poly.type
_entity_poly.pdbx_seq_one_letter_code
_entity_poly.pdbx_strand_id
1 'polypeptide(L)'
;MSIEQESHCEREKEQAWLHQNHMIESLLECGIQVYAQRLESISDTFKSENHTLCCIDEGTPFGDMRCAGSGILLEGEERRIFIKNLKEAGVKEVTSHVSCGAAGLYREKKGIIDKTTDEVAIEGANRMAEELGVPYTGHREDLNRPKEFHNARVIYIDATGRFNPSLVEGLPQGFVVSRRYMSQTQTVSEVQIAMSIAMGDHGFGKKFSQDMPLILIALGEEGSGEYSTNQLRKDFENFLSSHRDKPIKLDTWTVRTNEETSLSEEEWSLAA
;
A
#
# COMPACT_ATOMS: atom_id res chain seq x y z
N MET A 1 -21.40 -17.20 8.38
CA MET A 1 -20.84 -18.12 7.38
C MET A 1 -21.17 -19.54 7.80
N SER A 2 -21.32 -20.47 6.87
CA SER A 2 -21.40 -21.90 7.22
C SER A 2 -20.01 -22.44 7.55
N ILE A 3 -19.94 -23.52 8.33
CA ILE A 3 -18.67 -24.21 8.69
C ILE A 3 -17.89 -24.60 7.42
N GLU A 4 -18.60 -25.01 6.36
CA GLU A 4 -18.00 -25.36 5.07
C GLU A 4 -17.38 -24.14 4.35
N GLN A 5 -18.01 -22.96 4.44
CA GLN A 5 -17.47 -21.72 3.88
C GLN A 5 -16.24 -21.22 4.65
N GLU A 6 -16.26 -21.30 5.99
CA GLU A 6 -15.09 -21.00 6.83
C GLU A 6 -13.91 -21.92 6.48
N SER A 7 -14.17 -23.22 6.35
CA SER A 7 -13.15 -24.20 5.94
C SER A 7 -12.62 -23.99 4.52
N HIS A 8 -13.41 -23.40 3.61
CA HIS A 8 -12.95 -23.04 2.27
C HIS A 8 -12.02 -21.83 2.29
N CYS A 9 -12.47 -20.71 2.91
CA CYS A 9 -11.70 -19.47 2.98
C CYS A 9 -10.33 -19.69 3.66
N GLU A 10 -10.28 -20.46 4.75
CA GLU A 10 -9.00 -20.75 5.42
C GLU A 10 -8.05 -21.60 4.56
N ARG A 11 -8.57 -22.49 3.69
CA ARG A 11 -7.74 -23.23 2.72
C ARG A 11 -7.20 -22.31 1.62
N GLU A 12 -8.00 -21.38 1.12
CA GLU A 12 -7.56 -20.39 0.13
C GLU A 12 -6.51 -19.44 0.72
N LYS A 13 -6.70 -19.00 1.97
CA LYS A 13 -5.69 -18.23 2.70
C LYS A 13 -4.38 -19.01 2.84
N GLU A 14 -4.43 -20.30 3.18
CA GLU A 14 -3.24 -21.14 3.25
C GLU A 14 -2.53 -21.22 1.89
N GLN A 15 -3.27 -21.47 0.81
CA GLN A 15 -2.71 -21.55 -0.53
C GLN A 15 -2.10 -20.22 -0.99
N ALA A 16 -2.78 -19.10 -0.76
CA ALA A 16 -2.28 -17.77 -1.09
C ALA A 16 -1.01 -17.42 -0.30
N TRP A 17 -0.95 -17.80 0.99
CA TRP A 17 0.24 -17.65 1.81
C TRP A 17 1.43 -18.43 1.24
N LEU A 18 1.24 -19.72 1.00
CA LEU A 18 2.27 -20.62 0.46
C LEU A 18 2.73 -20.19 -0.94
N HIS A 19 1.82 -19.72 -1.80
CA HIS A 19 2.15 -19.26 -3.15
C HIS A 19 3.16 -18.10 -3.13
N GLN A 20 3.05 -17.20 -2.15
CA GLN A 20 3.97 -16.07 -1.99
C GLN A 20 5.27 -16.40 -1.25
N ASN A 21 5.42 -17.60 -0.67
CA ASN A 21 6.57 -17.89 0.21
C ASN A 21 7.91 -17.72 -0.48
N HIS A 22 8.11 -18.32 -1.66
CA HIS A 22 9.38 -18.23 -2.39
C HIS A 22 9.80 -16.77 -2.64
N MET A 23 8.82 -15.92 -2.95
CA MET A 23 9.00 -14.50 -3.24
C MET A 23 9.42 -13.75 -1.97
N ILE A 24 8.70 -13.98 -0.87
CA ILE A 24 8.98 -13.33 0.42
C ILE A 24 10.30 -13.82 1.01
N GLU A 25 10.62 -15.10 0.91
CA GLU A 25 11.89 -15.68 1.34
C GLU A 25 13.06 -15.05 0.57
N SER A 26 12.96 -14.95 -0.77
CA SER A 26 13.98 -14.31 -1.59
C SER A 26 14.16 -12.83 -1.24
N LEU A 27 13.07 -12.10 -1.02
CA LEU A 27 13.11 -10.71 -0.56
C LEU A 27 13.78 -10.61 0.82
N LEU A 28 13.44 -11.48 1.77
CA LEU A 28 14.02 -11.46 3.12
C LEU A 28 15.52 -11.76 3.12
N GLU A 29 15.97 -12.62 2.20
CA GLU A 29 17.37 -13.03 2.03
C GLU A 29 18.24 -11.91 1.45
N CYS A 30 17.82 -11.30 0.33
CA CYS A 30 18.65 -10.31 -0.38
C CYS A 30 18.25 -8.84 -0.19
N GLY A 31 17.10 -8.59 0.45
CA GLY A 31 16.52 -7.26 0.59
C GLY A 31 15.82 -6.76 -0.68
N ILE A 32 14.88 -5.83 -0.53
CA ILE A 32 14.06 -5.32 -1.64
C ILE A 32 14.90 -4.69 -2.75
N GLN A 33 15.98 -3.99 -2.42
CA GLN A 33 16.81 -3.32 -3.43
C GLN A 33 17.39 -4.32 -4.44
N VAL A 34 18.00 -5.41 -3.95
CA VAL A 34 18.59 -6.46 -4.78
C VAL A 34 17.50 -7.30 -5.42
N TYR A 35 16.43 -7.61 -4.68
CA TYR A 35 15.28 -8.35 -5.18
C TYR A 35 14.66 -7.68 -6.40
N ALA A 36 14.34 -6.38 -6.29
CA ALA A 36 13.69 -5.60 -7.33
C ALA A 36 14.55 -5.45 -8.60
N GLN A 37 15.88 -5.40 -8.46
CA GLN A 37 16.81 -5.33 -9.60
C GLN A 37 16.84 -6.62 -10.44
N ARG A 38 16.37 -7.75 -9.90
CA ARG A 38 16.26 -9.02 -10.64
C ARG A 38 14.96 -9.12 -11.45
N LEU A 39 14.00 -8.23 -11.20
CA LEU A 39 12.73 -8.22 -11.91
C LEU A 39 12.88 -7.49 -13.24
N GLU A 40 12.37 -8.10 -14.29
CA GLU A 40 12.29 -7.49 -15.61
C GLU A 40 11.40 -6.24 -15.55
N SER A 41 11.81 -5.17 -16.22
CA SER A 41 11.04 -3.93 -16.34
C SER A 41 10.65 -3.27 -15.01
N ILE A 42 11.39 -3.49 -13.93
CA ILE A 42 11.08 -2.90 -12.61
C ILE A 42 10.88 -1.37 -12.63
N SER A 43 11.54 -0.65 -13.55
CA SER A 43 11.35 0.79 -13.73
C SER A 43 9.90 1.18 -14.06
N ASP A 44 9.14 0.27 -14.67
CA ASP A 44 7.78 0.53 -15.13
C ASP A 44 6.81 0.77 -13.97
N THR A 45 7.12 0.25 -12.77
CA THR A 45 6.33 0.56 -11.56
C THR A 45 6.34 2.04 -11.20
N PHE A 46 7.24 2.85 -11.76
CA PHE A 46 7.30 4.29 -11.53
C PHE A 46 6.91 5.12 -12.75
N LYS A 47 6.40 4.49 -13.82
CA LYS A 47 5.99 5.14 -15.07
C LYS A 47 4.48 5.35 -15.18
N SER A 48 3.73 5.12 -14.10
CA SER A 48 2.28 5.37 -14.11
C SER A 48 1.99 6.84 -14.40
N GLU A 49 1.17 7.08 -15.41
CA GLU A 49 0.63 8.41 -15.77
C GLU A 49 -0.89 8.50 -15.52
N ASN A 50 -1.42 7.56 -14.73
CA ASN A 50 -2.84 7.49 -14.42
C ASN A 50 -3.27 8.67 -13.56
N HIS A 51 -2.41 9.12 -12.61
CA HIS A 51 -2.72 10.19 -11.66
C HIS A 51 -4.11 10.00 -11.02
N THR A 52 -4.39 8.78 -10.60
CA THR A 52 -5.70 8.35 -10.11
C THR A 52 -5.63 8.17 -8.60
N LEU A 53 -6.50 8.87 -7.87
CA LEU A 53 -6.68 8.63 -6.44
C LEU A 53 -7.51 7.37 -6.21
N CYS A 54 -6.93 6.40 -5.52
CA CYS A 54 -7.62 5.18 -5.09
C CYS A 54 -7.27 4.75 -3.67
N CYS A 55 -7.85 3.64 -3.24
CA CYS A 55 -7.55 3.03 -1.93
C CYS A 55 -6.13 2.46 -1.88
N ILE A 56 -5.58 2.29 -0.67
CA ILE A 56 -4.31 1.59 -0.43
C ILE A 56 -4.40 0.08 -0.67
N ASP A 57 -5.61 -0.47 -0.84
CA ASP A 57 -5.93 -1.88 -1.05
C ASP A 57 -5.03 -2.52 -2.12
N GLU A 58 -4.39 -3.64 -1.75
CA GLU A 58 -3.41 -4.37 -2.56
C GLU A 58 -4.00 -4.98 -3.84
N GLY A 59 -5.33 -5.08 -3.92
CA GLY A 59 -6.06 -5.54 -5.08
C GLY A 59 -6.36 -4.45 -6.10
N THR A 60 -6.01 -3.18 -5.86
CA THR A 60 -6.35 -2.10 -6.79
C THR A 60 -5.24 -1.86 -7.83
N PRO A 61 -5.40 -2.21 -9.12
CA PRO A 61 -4.34 -2.01 -10.13
C PRO A 61 -4.31 -0.61 -10.76
N PHE A 62 -5.38 0.17 -10.59
CA PHE A 62 -5.69 1.32 -11.45
C PHE A 62 -5.14 2.68 -10.98
N GLY A 63 -4.53 2.78 -9.80
CA GLY A 63 -4.05 4.06 -9.26
C GLY A 63 -2.61 4.07 -8.76
N ASP A 64 -2.08 5.28 -8.68
CA ASP A 64 -0.72 5.63 -8.23
C ASP A 64 -0.74 6.63 -7.05
N MET A 65 -1.88 7.28 -6.81
CA MET A 65 -2.09 8.13 -5.64
C MET A 65 -3.01 7.39 -4.65
N ARG A 66 -2.46 6.90 -3.53
CA ARG A 66 -3.15 5.93 -2.68
C ARG A 66 -3.28 6.38 -1.23
N CYS A 67 -4.52 6.32 -0.73
CA CYS A 67 -4.89 6.62 0.65
C CYS A 67 -6.12 5.81 1.04
N ALA A 68 -6.25 5.37 2.29
CA ALA A 68 -7.31 4.46 2.74
C ALA A 68 -8.69 5.02 2.38
N GLY A 69 -9.47 4.23 1.64
CA GLY A 69 -10.79 4.62 1.15
C GLY A 69 -10.79 5.89 0.32
N SER A 70 -9.73 6.13 -0.46
CA SER A 70 -9.55 7.35 -1.26
C SER A 70 -9.64 8.63 -0.41
N GLY A 71 -9.12 8.57 0.81
CA GLY A 71 -9.07 9.70 1.75
C GLY A 71 -10.37 9.94 2.53
N ILE A 72 -11.28 8.96 2.61
CA ILE A 72 -12.53 9.09 3.39
C ILE A 72 -12.29 9.29 4.90
N LEU A 73 -11.18 8.76 5.42
CA LEU A 73 -10.82 8.86 6.84
C LEU A 73 -10.11 10.17 7.20
N LEU A 74 -9.67 10.95 6.20
CA LEU A 74 -8.95 12.21 6.41
C LEU A 74 -9.89 13.32 6.88
N GLU A 75 -9.51 14.01 7.95
CA GLU A 75 -10.24 15.12 8.55
C GLU A 75 -9.30 16.31 8.83
N GLY A 76 -9.87 17.50 9.02
CA GLY A 76 -9.12 18.68 9.49
C GLY A 76 -7.96 19.10 8.59
N GLU A 77 -6.80 19.37 9.20
CA GLU A 77 -5.62 19.87 8.49
C GLU A 77 -5.02 18.83 7.53
N GLU A 78 -4.96 17.56 7.93
CA GLU A 78 -4.41 16.49 7.11
C GLU A 78 -5.20 16.34 5.80
N ARG A 79 -6.54 16.46 5.85
CA ARG A 79 -7.37 16.49 4.63
C ARG A 79 -7.01 17.66 3.72
N ARG A 80 -6.82 18.86 4.28
CA ARG A 80 -6.49 20.06 3.51
C ARG A 80 -5.12 19.93 2.83
N ILE A 81 -4.11 19.47 3.55
CA ILE A 81 -2.76 19.22 3.03
C ILE A 81 -2.82 18.19 1.90
N PHE A 82 -3.52 17.08 2.12
CA PHE A 82 -3.65 16.01 1.15
C PHE A 82 -4.31 16.48 -0.16
N ILE A 83 -5.46 17.17 -0.07
CA ILE A 83 -6.15 17.73 -1.24
C ILE A 83 -5.27 18.73 -1.99
N LYS A 84 -4.58 19.63 -1.27
CA LYS A 84 -3.66 20.59 -1.89
C LYS A 84 -2.56 19.87 -2.66
N ASN A 85 -1.89 18.92 -2.03
CA ASN A 85 -0.77 18.19 -2.63
C ASN A 85 -1.20 17.37 -3.85
N LEU A 86 -2.38 16.74 -3.80
CA LEU A 86 -2.93 16.01 -4.95
C LEU A 86 -3.26 16.93 -6.13
N LYS A 87 -3.82 18.12 -5.87
CA LYS A 87 -4.06 19.13 -6.93
C LYS A 87 -2.76 19.59 -7.57
N GLU A 88 -1.74 19.89 -6.76
CA GLU A 88 -0.41 20.29 -7.26
C GLU A 88 0.26 19.17 -8.05
N ALA A 89 0.02 17.91 -7.68
CA ALA A 89 0.50 16.73 -8.40
C ALA A 89 -0.32 16.37 -9.64
N GLY A 90 -1.38 17.13 -9.95
CA GLY A 90 -2.20 16.93 -11.15
C GLY A 90 -3.04 15.66 -11.13
N VAL A 91 -3.63 15.29 -9.98
CA VAL A 91 -4.64 14.23 -9.91
C VAL A 91 -5.70 14.44 -11.00
N LYS A 92 -6.08 13.37 -11.70
CA LYS A 92 -6.99 13.40 -12.86
C LYS A 92 -8.37 12.83 -12.54
N GLU A 93 -8.45 11.91 -11.59
CA GLU A 93 -9.70 11.23 -11.23
C GLU A 93 -9.64 10.58 -9.85
N VAL A 94 -10.81 10.23 -9.31
CA VAL A 94 -10.98 9.48 -8.06
C VAL A 94 -11.81 8.23 -8.32
N THR A 95 -11.42 7.11 -7.71
CA THR A 95 -12.19 5.85 -7.73
C THR A 95 -12.50 5.38 -6.31
N SER A 96 -13.46 4.47 -6.20
CA SER A 96 -13.69 3.67 -4.98
C SER A 96 -13.77 2.18 -5.35
N HIS A 97 -13.86 1.29 -4.37
CA HIS A 97 -14.02 -0.14 -4.61
C HIS A 97 -14.94 -0.80 -3.59
N VAL A 98 -15.48 -1.96 -3.95
CA VAL A 98 -16.36 -2.77 -3.10
C VAL A 98 -15.66 -3.23 -1.82
N SER A 99 -16.45 -3.39 -0.76
CA SER A 99 -16.01 -3.92 0.54
C SER A 99 -14.82 -3.15 1.13
N CYS A 100 -14.81 -1.83 0.96
CA CYS A 100 -13.72 -0.97 1.43
C CYS A 100 -13.68 -0.90 2.97
N GLY A 101 -12.64 -1.47 3.59
CA GLY A 101 -12.47 -1.47 5.04
C GLY A 101 -12.44 -0.06 5.65
N ALA A 102 -11.82 0.91 4.97
CA ALA A 102 -11.78 2.30 5.43
C ALA A 102 -13.17 2.97 5.44
N ALA A 103 -14.03 2.66 4.47
CA ALA A 103 -15.40 3.12 4.48
C ALA A 103 -16.21 2.47 5.62
N GLY A 104 -15.94 1.19 5.92
CA GLY A 104 -16.52 0.49 7.08
C GLY A 104 -16.14 1.16 8.41
N LEU A 105 -14.86 1.48 8.59
CA LEU A 105 -14.37 2.21 9.77
C LEU A 105 -14.98 3.62 9.86
N TYR A 106 -15.09 4.33 8.74
CA TYR A 106 -15.72 5.65 8.71
C TYR A 106 -17.20 5.57 9.11
N ARG A 107 -17.93 4.61 8.55
CA ARG A 107 -19.34 4.33 8.83
C ARG A 107 -19.56 4.09 10.32
N GLU A 108 -18.74 3.23 10.93
CA GLU A 108 -18.78 2.95 12.37
C GLU A 108 -18.48 4.20 13.20
N LYS A 109 -17.36 4.91 12.92
CA LYS A 109 -16.94 6.12 13.63
C LYS A 109 -18.01 7.22 13.59
N LYS A 110 -18.78 7.33 12.52
CA LYS A 110 -19.85 8.33 12.35
C LYS A 110 -21.23 7.84 12.79
N GLY A 111 -21.37 6.57 13.20
CA GLY A 111 -22.66 5.99 13.57
C GLY A 111 -23.66 5.94 12.42
N ILE A 112 -23.19 5.78 11.18
CA ILE A 112 -24.05 5.67 9.99
C ILE A 112 -24.61 4.25 9.92
N ILE A 113 -25.91 4.10 10.13
CA ILE A 113 -26.58 2.79 10.22
C ILE A 113 -27.46 2.48 9.01
N ASP A 114 -27.91 3.50 8.29
CA ASP A 114 -28.88 3.47 7.19
C ASP A 114 -28.26 3.25 5.81
N LYS A 115 -26.92 3.26 5.72
CA LYS A 115 -26.16 2.99 4.50
C LYS A 115 -25.30 1.75 4.64
N THR A 116 -25.09 1.07 3.53
CA THR A 116 -24.07 0.02 3.38
C THR A 116 -22.67 0.61 3.34
N THR A 117 -21.65 -0.22 3.52
CA THR A 117 -20.25 0.19 3.40
C THR A 117 -19.92 0.72 2.01
N ASP A 118 -20.47 0.11 0.96
CA ASP A 118 -20.21 0.49 -0.43
C ASP A 118 -20.87 1.84 -0.78
N GLU A 119 -22.09 2.09 -0.30
CA GLU A 119 -22.72 3.42 -0.42
C GLU A 119 -21.88 4.51 0.25
N VAL A 120 -21.34 4.24 1.45
CA VAL A 120 -20.45 5.18 2.16
C VAL A 120 -19.13 5.39 1.38
N ALA A 121 -18.56 4.34 0.79
CA ALA A 121 -17.36 4.44 -0.04
C ALA A 121 -17.59 5.30 -1.29
N ILE A 122 -18.71 5.07 -1.98
CA ILE A 122 -19.12 5.83 -3.17
C ILE A 122 -19.32 7.31 -2.81
N GLU A 123 -20.04 7.62 -1.74
CA GLU A 123 -20.26 9.01 -1.30
C GLU A 123 -18.96 9.71 -0.89
N GLY A 124 -18.08 9.00 -0.19
CA GLY A 124 -16.77 9.52 0.21
C GLY A 124 -15.91 9.87 -1.00
N ALA A 125 -15.84 8.98 -1.99
CA ALA A 125 -15.08 9.20 -3.22
C ALA A 125 -15.68 10.31 -4.10
N ASN A 126 -17.02 10.40 -4.22
CA ASN A 126 -17.67 11.50 -4.93
C ASN A 126 -17.36 12.85 -4.29
N ARG A 127 -17.41 12.94 -2.96
CA ARG A 127 -17.05 14.17 -2.23
C ARG A 127 -15.59 14.55 -2.45
N MET A 128 -14.68 13.57 -2.39
CA MET A 128 -13.26 13.81 -2.67
C MET A 128 -13.05 14.30 -4.11
N ALA A 129 -13.74 13.71 -5.09
CA ALA A 129 -13.69 14.13 -6.48
C ALA A 129 -14.16 15.59 -6.66
N GLU A 130 -15.29 15.95 -6.02
CA GLU A 130 -15.81 17.33 -6.01
C GLU A 130 -14.81 18.32 -5.39
N GLU A 131 -14.23 17.98 -4.22
CA GLU A 131 -13.24 18.83 -3.54
C GLU A 131 -11.95 19.00 -4.37
N LEU A 132 -11.56 17.97 -5.12
CA LEU A 132 -10.42 17.99 -6.04
C LEU A 132 -10.73 18.70 -7.36
N GLY A 133 -12.00 18.81 -7.75
CA GLY A 133 -12.41 19.35 -9.05
C GLY A 133 -12.12 18.40 -10.21
N VAL A 134 -12.20 17.09 -9.97
CA VAL A 134 -11.91 16.02 -10.95
C VAL A 134 -13.08 15.03 -11.01
N PRO A 135 -13.23 14.22 -12.06
CA PRO A 135 -14.30 13.22 -12.12
C PRO A 135 -14.11 12.08 -11.10
N TYR A 136 -15.24 11.58 -10.62
CA TYR A 136 -15.34 10.26 -10.00
C TYR A 136 -15.58 9.22 -11.11
N THR A 137 -14.67 8.26 -11.28
CA THR A 137 -14.67 7.32 -12.43
C THR A 137 -15.23 5.94 -12.11
N GLY A 138 -15.76 5.74 -10.89
CA GLY A 138 -16.64 4.62 -10.57
C GLY A 138 -16.24 3.80 -9.34
N HIS A 139 -17.10 2.83 -9.05
CA HIS A 139 -16.96 1.88 -7.96
C HIS A 139 -16.47 0.55 -8.53
N ARG A 140 -15.26 0.14 -8.18
CA ARG A 140 -14.54 -0.97 -8.78
C ARG A 140 -14.85 -2.29 -8.07
N GLU A 141 -15.13 -3.31 -8.86
CA GLU A 141 -15.34 -4.70 -8.40
C GLU A 141 -14.19 -5.63 -8.82
N ASP A 142 -13.35 -5.16 -9.75
CA ASP A 142 -12.26 -5.89 -10.39
C ASP A 142 -10.95 -5.77 -9.59
N LEU A 143 -11.00 -6.20 -8.33
CA LEU A 143 -9.82 -6.25 -7.48
C LEU A 143 -8.95 -7.47 -7.80
N ASN A 144 -7.64 -7.28 -7.94
CA ASN A 144 -6.65 -8.32 -8.16
C ASN A 144 -6.27 -9.06 -6.86
N ARG A 145 -7.27 -9.53 -6.10
CA ARG A 145 -7.09 -10.33 -4.89
C ARG A 145 -8.33 -11.19 -4.64
N PRO A 146 -8.27 -12.21 -3.77
CA PRO A 146 -9.47 -12.93 -3.33
C PRO A 146 -10.55 -11.99 -2.78
N LYS A 147 -11.82 -12.30 -3.00
CA LYS A 147 -12.93 -11.42 -2.58
C LYS A 147 -13.10 -11.43 -1.07
N GLU A 148 -12.82 -12.56 -0.45
CA GLU A 148 -13.12 -12.88 0.94
C GLU A 148 -12.05 -12.37 1.93
N PHE A 149 -10.82 -12.13 1.45
CA PHE A 149 -9.70 -11.72 2.30
C PHE A 149 -8.63 -10.92 1.55
N HIS A 150 -7.79 -10.26 2.34
CA HIS A 150 -6.60 -9.55 1.92
C HIS A 150 -5.38 -10.47 1.96
N ASN A 151 -4.63 -10.52 0.87
CA ASN A 151 -3.46 -11.39 0.72
C ASN A 151 -2.15 -10.59 0.66
N ALA A 152 -2.15 -9.37 1.18
CA ALA A 152 -0.95 -8.54 1.31
C ALA A 152 0.05 -9.10 2.33
N ARG A 153 1.32 -9.19 1.95
CA ARG A 153 2.45 -9.51 2.85
C ARG A 153 3.46 -8.36 2.99
N VAL A 154 3.21 -7.27 2.27
CA VAL A 154 4.05 -6.09 2.22
C VAL A 154 3.19 -4.83 2.38
N ILE A 155 3.76 -3.79 2.95
CA ILE A 155 3.24 -2.42 2.92
C ILE A 155 4.31 -1.53 2.30
N TYR A 156 4.04 -1.02 1.11
CA TYR A 156 4.88 -0.06 0.42
C TYR A 156 4.56 1.35 0.92
N ILE A 157 5.56 2.07 1.40
CA ILE A 157 5.47 3.46 1.83
C ILE A 157 6.10 4.30 0.72
N ASP A 158 5.27 4.77 -0.20
CA ASP A 158 5.71 5.44 -1.42
C ASP A 158 5.88 6.95 -1.22
N ALA A 159 7.13 7.40 -1.12
CA ALA A 159 7.47 8.82 -1.13
C ALA A 159 7.80 9.37 -2.54
N THR A 160 7.78 8.52 -3.57
CA THR A 160 7.93 8.93 -4.97
C THR A 160 6.64 9.52 -5.52
N GLY A 161 5.48 9.03 -5.07
CA GLY A 161 4.14 9.46 -5.51
C GLY A 161 3.71 8.85 -6.84
N ARG A 162 4.42 7.86 -7.35
CA ARG A 162 4.19 7.26 -8.67
C ARG A 162 4.33 5.76 -8.69
N PHE A 163 4.53 5.13 -7.53
CA PHE A 163 4.74 3.70 -7.44
C PHE A 163 3.43 2.94 -7.65
N ASN A 164 3.40 2.08 -8.65
CA ASN A 164 2.33 1.12 -8.91
C ASN A 164 2.93 -0.28 -9.10
N PRO A 165 2.84 -1.16 -8.08
CA PRO A 165 3.42 -2.50 -8.16
C PRO A 165 2.70 -3.42 -9.16
N SER A 166 1.48 -3.06 -9.60
CA SER A 166 0.72 -3.88 -10.56
C SER A 166 1.25 -3.81 -12.00
N LEU A 167 2.19 -2.90 -12.28
CA LEU A 167 2.79 -2.74 -13.61
C LEU A 167 3.91 -3.75 -13.89
N VAL A 168 4.36 -4.51 -12.88
CA VAL A 168 5.46 -5.48 -13.01
C VAL A 168 5.09 -6.77 -12.26
N GLU A 169 5.26 -7.90 -12.94
CA GLU A 169 5.10 -9.21 -12.31
C GLU A 169 6.27 -9.52 -11.36
N GLY A 170 6.00 -10.27 -10.30
CA GLY A 170 7.01 -10.74 -9.37
C GLY A 170 7.28 -9.81 -8.19
N LEU A 171 6.66 -8.63 -8.10
CA LEU A 171 6.61 -7.90 -6.84
C LEU A 171 5.60 -8.54 -5.87
N PRO A 172 5.92 -8.62 -4.57
CA PRO A 172 4.96 -9.06 -3.57
C PRO A 172 3.68 -8.23 -3.58
N GLN A 173 2.55 -8.90 -3.40
CA GLN A 173 1.30 -8.20 -3.23
C GLN A 173 1.32 -7.44 -1.89
N GLY A 174 0.93 -6.17 -1.92
CA GLY A 174 1.03 -5.31 -0.76
C GLY A 174 0.17 -4.06 -0.85
N PHE A 175 -0.15 -3.52 0.33
CA PHE A 175 -0.78 -2.20 0.43
C PHE A 175 0.22 -1.13 0.00
N VAL A 176 -0.25 -0.06 -0.62
CA VAL A 176 0.62 1.06 -1.02
C VAL A 176 0.08 2.36 -0.40
N VAL A 177 0.90 3.02 0.41
CA VAL A 177 0.59 4.27 1.11
C VAL A 177 1.41 5.40 0.48
N SER A 178 0.75 6.38 -0.17
CA SER A 178 1.44 7.48 -0.84
C SER A 178 1.87 8.59 0.13
N ARG A 179 2.99 8.37 0.85
CA ARG A 179 3.65 9.35 1.74
C ARG A 179 3.88 10.70 1.06
N ARG A 180 4.09 10.72 -0.26
CA ARG A 180 4.36 11.94 -1.03
C ARG A 180 3.31 13.05 -0.83
N TYR A 181 2.06 12.67 -0.55
CA TYR A 181 0.94 13.62 -0.49
C TYR A 181 0.43 13.94 0.91
N MET A 182 0.96 13.30 1.95
CA MET A 182 0.45 13.41 3.32
C MET A 182 1.58 13.61 4.32
N SER A 183 1.28 14.05 5.55
CA SER A 183 2.28 14.21 6.60
C SER A 183 2.85 12.86 7.06
N GLN A 184 3.98 12.88 7.76
CA GLN A 184 4.53 11.69 8.42
C GLN A 184 3.51 11.08 9.40
N THR A 185 2.84 11.91 10.20
CA THR A 185 1.83 11.46 11.17
C THR A 185 0.69 10.72 10.48
N GLN A 186 0.16 11.27 9.39
CA GLN A 186 -0.90 10.61 8.63
C GLN A 186 -0.40 9.31 7.99
N THR A 187 0.81 9.31 7.44
CA THR A 187 1.42 8.11 6.85
C THR A 187 1.52 6.97 7.87
N VAL A 188 1.93 7.27 9.10
CA VAL A 188 1.95 6.28 10.19
C VAL A 188 0.53 5.74 10.46
N SER A 189 -0.49 6.59 10.46
CA SER A 189 -1.87 6.15 10.63
C SER A 189 -2.35 5.24 9.50
N GLU A 190 -2.00 5.53 8.25
CA GLU A 190 -2.33 4.69 7.09
C GLU A 190 -1.62 3.32 7.16
N VAL A 191 -0.34 3.30 7.54
CA VAL A 191 0.43 2.07 7.73
C VAL A 191 -0.18 1.23 8.86
N GLN A 192 -0.64 1.85 9.95
CA GLN A 192 -1.33 1.14 11.03
C GLN A 192 -2.65 0.50 10.56
N ILE A 193 -3.41 1.16 9.68
CA ILE A 193 -4.61 0.58 9.07
C ILE A 193 -4.23 -0.65 8.24
N ALA A 194 -3.25 -0.52 7.34
CA ALA A 194 -2.78 -1.62 6.51
C ALA A 194 -2.26 -2.81 7.35
N MET A 195 -1.50 -2.54 8.42
CA MET A 195 -1.03 -3.56 9.36
C MET A 195 -2.19 -4.27 10.06
N SER A 196 -3.20 -3.52 10.51
CA SER A 196 -4.39 -4.06 11.17
C SER A 196 -5.15 -5.01 10.23
N ILE A 197 -5.25 -4.66 8.95
CA ILE A 197 -5.89 -5.51 7.94
C ILE A 197 -5.05 -6.76 7.69
N ALA A 198 -3.76 -6.60 7.37
CA ALA A 198 -2.87 -7.73 7.06
C ALA A 198 -2.83 -8.76 8.21
N MET A 199 -2.63 -8.29 9.44
CA MET A 199 -2.46 -9.13 10.63
C MET A 199 -3.76 -9.45 11.36
N GLY A 200 -4.90 -8.99 10.84
CA GLY A 200 -6.23 -9.25 11.39
C GLY A 200 -6.97 -10.41 10.71
N ASP A 201 -8.24 -10.57 11.03
CA ASP A 201 -9.09 -11.67 10.54
C ASP A 201 -9.37 -11.60 9.03
N HIS A 202 -9.31 -10.39 8.48
CA HIS A 202 -9.48 -10.13 7.05
C HIS A 202 -8.20 -10.37 6.25
N GLY A 203 -7.05 -10.60 6.91
CA GLY A 203 -5.78 -10.89 6.25
C GLY A 203 -5.26 -12.29 6.58
N PHE A 204 -3.94 -12.38 6.75
CA PHE A 204 -3.25 -13.62 7.14
C PHE A 204 -3.15 -13.83 8.65
N GLY A 205 -3.53 -12.85 9.46
CA GLY A 205 -3.69 -13.03 10.90
C GLY A 205 -2.39 -13.47 11.58
N LYS A 206 -2.47 -14.60 12.29
CA LYS A 206 -1.37 -15.18 13.09
C LYS A 206 -0.30 -15.91 12.26
N LYS A 207 -0.39 -15.91 10.93
CA LYS A 207 0.62 -16.53 10.06
C LYS A 207 1.95 -15.77 10.05
N PHE A 208 1.91 -14.45 10.32
CA PHE A 208 3.13 -13.67 10.47
C PHE A 208 3.92 -14.11 11.71
N SER A 209 5.23 -14.26 11.54
CA SER A 209 6.18 -14.67 12.59
C SER A 209 7.50 -13.91 12.43
N GLN A 210 8.44 -14.07 13.37
CA GLN A 210 9.75 -13.41 13.25
C GLN A 210 10.53 -13.85 12.00
N ASP A 211 10.35 -15.11 11.58
CA ASP A 211 10.97 -15.67 10.37
C ASP A 211 10.22 -15.26 9.09
N MET A 212 8.90 -15.05 9.21
CA MET A 212 8.02 -14.61 8.12
C MET A 212 7.23 -13.36 8.52
N PRO A 213 7.91 -12.20 8.65
CA PRO A 213 7.29 -10.97 9.13
C PRO A 213 6.43 -10.30 8.05
N LEU A 214 5.59 -9.37 8.49
CA LEU A 214 5.03 -8.35 7.61
C LEU A 214 6.14 -7.37 7.25
N ILE A 215 6.33 -7.07 5.95
CA ILE A 215 7.45 -6.25 5.50
C ILE A 215 6.96 -4.85 5.17
N LEU A 216 7.53 -3.83 5.82
CA LEU A 216 7.39 -2.43 5.43
C LEU A 216 8.50 -2.09 4.46
N ILE A 217 8.16 -1.60 3.27
CA ILE A 217 9.13 -1.21 2.25
C ILE A 217 9.02 0.30 2.07
N ALA A 218 10.01 1.05 2.56
CA ALA A 218 10.07 2.49 2.37
C ALA A 218 10.75 2.83 1.03
N LEU A 219 10.02 3.47 0.13
CA LEU A 219 10.50 3.88 -1.20
C LEU A 219 10.72 5.37 -1.21
N GLY A 220 11.95 5.78 -1.53
CA GLY A 220 12.32 7.18 -1.64
C GLY A 220 13.36 7.42 -2.73
N GLU A 221 13.57 8.69 -3.02
CA GLU A 221 14.60 9.14 -3.97
C GLU A 221 15.80 9.68 -3.21
N GLU A 222 17.00 9.49 -3.75
CA GLU A 222 18.20 10.07 -3.12
C GLU A 222 18.13 11.61 -3.17
N GLY A 223 18.47 12.26 -2.05
CA GLY A 223 18.50 13.73 -1.98
C GLY A 223 17.14 14.45 -1.93
N SER A 224 16.01 13.74 -1.91
CA SER A 224 14.66 14.35 -1.90
C SER A 224 14.19 14.84 -0.52
N GLY A 225 15.13 15.21 0.35
CA GLY A 225 14.86 15.77 1.68
C GLY A 225 14.05 14.83 2.57
N GLU A 226 12.85 15.28 2.98
CA GLU A 226 11.96 14.49 3.83
C GLU A 226 11.39 13.23 3.15
N TYR A 227 11.44 13.18 1.81
CA TYR A 227 10.97 12.05 1.00
C TYR A 227 12.10 11.08 0.65
N SER A 228 13.31 11.31 1.18
CA SER A 228 14.46 10.47 0.90
C SER A 228 14.38 9.14 1.64
N THR A 229 14.91 8.08 1.04
CA THR A 229 14.94 6.74 1.64
C THR A 229 15.57 6.74 3.03
N ASN A 230 16.61 7.54 3.24
CA ASN A 230 17.26 7.71 4.54
C ASN A 230 16.37 8.37 5.59
N GLN A 231 15.55 9.36 5.18
CA GLN A 231 14.61 9.97 6.12
C GLN A 231 13.47 9.01 6.46
N LEU A 232 12.89 8.33 5.45
CA LEU A 232 11.83 7.35 5.68
C LEU A 232 12.29 6.21 6.60
N ARG A 233 13.54 5.74 6.43
CA ARG A 233 14.15 4.76 7.33
C ARG A 233 14.09 5.22 8.77
N LYS A 234 14.59 6.43 9.06
CA LYS A 234 14.59 7.00 10.43
C LYS A 234 13.18 7.16 10.99
N ASP A 235 12.27 7.63 10.16
CA ASP A 235 10.87 7.84 10.53
C ASP A 235 10.21 6.53 10.96
N PHE A 236 10.47 5.44 10.23
CA PHE A 236 9.86 4.14 10.49
C PHE A 236 10.63 3.27 11.49
N GLU A 237 11.93 3.47 11.70
CA GLU A 237 12.66 2.83 12.81
C GLU A 237 12.08 3.23 14.17
N ASN A 238 11.73 4.51 14.33
CA ASN A 238 11.03 5.00 15.53
C ASN A 238 9.66 4.34 15.69
N PHE A 239 8.88 4.26 14.61
CA PHE A 239 7.59 3.58 14.59
C PHE A 239 7.70 2.10 15.00
N LEU A 240 8.68 1.38 14.44
CA LEU A 240 8.92 -0.03 14.78
C LEU A 240 9.34 -0.22 16.24
N SER A 241 10.06 0.74 16.81
CA SER A 241 10.45 0.67 18.22
C SER A 241 9.24 0.61 19.18
N SER A 242 8.10 1.16 18.78
CA SER A 242 6.83 1.12 19.51
C SER A 242 5.98 -0.12 19.20
N HIS A 243 6.42 -0.98 18.26
CA HIS A 243 5.71 -2.19 17.82
C HIS A 243 6.62 -3.43 17.85
N ARG A 244 7.59 -3.46 18.77
CA ARG A 244 8.60 -4.55 18.89
C ARG A 244 8.00 -5.93 19.17
N ASP A 245 6.77 -5.97 19.68
CA ASP A 245 6.00 -7.18 19.95
C ASP A 245 5.41 -7.82 18.68
N LYS A 246 5.36 -7.07 17.56
CA LYS A 246 4.81 -7.53 16.30
C LYS A 246 5.92 -8.05 15.36
N PRO A 247 5.68 -9.14 14.60
CA PRO A 247 6.59 -9.64 13.58
C PRO A 247 6.60 -8.72 12.35
N ILE A 248 7.33 -7.60 12.43
CA ILE A 248 7.44 -6.60 11.36
C ILE A 248 8.91 -6.35 11.05
N LYS A 249 9.25 -6.28 9.76
CA LYS A 249 10.59 -5.91 9.27
C LYS A 249 10.48 -4.67 8.40
N LEU A 250 11.37 -3.70 8.60
CA LEU A 250 11.53 -2.56 7.68
C LEU A 250 12.65 -2.86 6.71
N ASP A 251 12.38 -2.62 5.43
CA ASP A 251 13.35 -2.58 4.36
C ASP A 251 13.20 -1.26 3.58
N THR A 252 14.19 -0.94 2.76
CA THR A 252 14.22 0.34 2.05
C THR A 252 14.67 0.18 0.62
N TRP A 253 13.99 0.87 -0.28
CA TRP A 253 14.29 0.89 -1.70
C TRP A 253 14.61 2.32 -2.13
N THR A 254 15.85 2.55 -2.57
CA THR A 254 16.25 3.82 -3.17
C THR A 254 15.98 3.77 -4.67
N VAL A 255 15.07 4.63 -5.11
CA VAL A 255 14.67 4.77 -6.50
C VAL A 255 15.59 5.79 -7.15
N ARG A 256 16.33 5.36 -8.17
CA ARG A 256 17.16 6.24 -9.00
C ARG A 256 16.34 6.64 -10.23
N THR A 257 16.21 7.93 -10.47
CA THR A 257 15.33 8.49 -11.50
C THR A 257 15.94 8.49 -12.91
N ASN A 258 17.20 8.09 -13.05
CA ASN A 258 17.91 8.02 -14.32
C ASN A 258 18.13 6.55 -14.70
N GLU A 259 17.90 6.23 -15.97
CA GLU A 259 17.77 4.92 -16.63
C GLU A 259 18.96 3.93 -16.51
N GLU A 260 19.91 4.13 -15.59
CA GLU A 260 21.02 3.19 -15.37
C GLU A 260 20.76 2.36 -14.11
N THR A 261 19.97 1.30 -14.26
CA THR A 261 19.83 0.22 -13.27
C THR A 261 20.98 -0.80 -13.33
N SER A 262 22.08 -0.52 -14.04
CA SER A 262 23.28 -1.36 -13.96
C SER A 262 24.03 -1.06 -12.66
N LEU A 263 23.97 -1.97 -11.70
CA LEU A 263 24.93 -2.01 -10.60
C LEU A 263 26.36 -2.09 -11.18
N SER A 264 27.29 -1.39 -10.54
CA SER A 264 28.72 -1.58 -10.79
C SER A 264 29.16 -3.00 -10.40
N GLU A 265 30.22 -3.54 -11.01
CA GLU A 265 30.76 -4.87 -10.65
C GLU A 265 31.13 -4.99 -9.16
N GLU A 266 31.49 -3.88 -8.51
CA GLU A 266 31.76 -3.84 -7.07
C GLU A 266 30.48 -4.05 -6.23
N GLU A 267 29.34 -3.51 -6.64
CA GLU A 267 28.06 -3.67 -5.91
C GLU A 267 27.54 -5.12 -5.99
N TRP A 268 27.81 -5.84 -7.08
CA TRP A 268 27.52 -7.28 -7.18
C TRP A 268 28.36 -8.12 -6.21
N SER A 269 29.62 -7.72 -5.96
CA SER A 269 30.53 -8.46 -5.08
C SER A 269 30.20 -8.33 -3.59
N LEU A 270 29.44 -7.30 -3.21
CA LEU A 270 28.99 -7.04 -1.83
C LEU A 270 27.60 -7.63 -1.53
N ALA A 271 26.87 -8.05 -2.57
CA ALA A 271 25.51 -8.62 -2.47
C ALA A 271 25.49 -10.17 -2.59
N ALA A 272 26.64 -10.81 -2.72
CA ALA A 272 26.84 -12.26 -2.75
C ALA A 272 27.54 -12.75 -1.47
#